data_AF-A0A5J5A957-F1
#
_entry.id   AF-A0A5J5A957-F1
#
_cell.length_a   1.000
_cell.length_b   1.000
_cell.length_c   1.000
_cell.angle_alpha   90.00
_cell.angle_beta   90.00
_cell.angle_gamma   90.00
#
_symmetry.space_group_name_H-M   'P 1'
#
loop_
_entity.id
_entity.type
_entity.pdbx_description
1 polymer ?
#
loop_
_entity_poly.entity_id
_entity_poly.type
_entity_poly.pdbx_seq_one_letter_code
_entity_poly.pdbx_strand_id
1 'polypeptide(L)'
;MAEEILQRQIQLVIHNLKEAIDGADGFQNTHQMQHYESAKFSIDQVMFILEKVHIIWEPLLLPLTYKRSMCMVLESMFSRITKDMLLLDDMAADETLQLQRLIHLMMENLSSLLDSLTVINQTWKSQEGPTRSLDDLIPSLCKLRKLADLLDMPLKSVTAAWESGELVSCGFTLSEVEDFIRAIFADSPLRKECLWRIESSSFY
;
A
#
# COMPACT_ATOMS: atom_id res chain seq x y z
N MET A 1 -27.96 4.96 14.61
CA MET A 1 -28.40 3.61 14.18
C MET A 1 -27.82 3.20 12.82
N ALA A 2 -28.22 3.78 11.68
CA ALA A 2 -27.72 3.34 10.36
C ALA A 2 -26.20 3.58 10.17
N GLU A 3 -25.69 4.75 10.54
CA GLU A 3 -24.25 5.06 10.50
C GLU A 3 -23.44 4.13 11.41
N GLU A 4 -23.94 3.82 12.61
CA GLU A 4 -23.27 2.90 13.55
C GLU A 4 -23.21 1.48 13.00
N ILE A 5 -24.26 1.03 12.30
CA ILE A 5 -24.28 -0.27 11.63
C ILE A 5 -23.25 -0.28 10.50
N LEU A 6 -23.21 0.77 9.66
CA LEU A 6 -22.23 0.89 8.59
C LEU A 6 -20.79 0.87 9.13
N GLN A 7 -20.50 1.64 10.19
CA GLN A 7 -19.20 1.63 10.85
C GLN A 7 -18.82 0.23 11.35
N ARG A 8 -19.74 -0.51 11.97
CA ARG A 8 -19.50 -1.90 12.38
C ARG A 8 -19.22 -2.81 11.19
N GLN A 9 -19.92 -2.65 10.08
CA GLN A 9 -19.67 -3.42 8.86
C GLN A 9 -18.29 -3.09 8.27
N ILE A 10 -17.87 -1.82 8.26
CA ILE A 10 -16.53 -1.43 7.84
C ILE A 10 -15.46 -2.10 8.69
N GLN A 11 -15.62 -2.09 10.02
CA GLN A 11 -14.67 -2.75 10.92
C GLN A 11 -14.62 -4.26 10.72
N LEU A 12 -15.76 -4.91 10.47
CA LEU A 12 -15.82 -6.34 10.16
C LEU A 12 -15.09 -6.67 8.86
N VAL A 13 -15.30 -5.88 7.80
CA VAL A 13 -14.60 -6.05 6.53
C VAL A 13 -13.09 -5.88 6.72
N ILE A 14 -12.67 -4.82 7.43
CA ILE A 14 -11.26 -4.56 7.73
C ILE A 14 -10.64 -5.74 8.51
N HIS A 15 -11.37 -6.30 9.47
CA HIS A 15 -10.91 -7.47 10.21
C HIS A 15 -10.69 -8.67 9.30
N ASN A 16 -11.66 -9.02 8.47
CA ASN A 16 -11.56 -10.14 7.54
C ASN A 16 -10.42 -9.96 6.52
N LEU A 17 -10.19 -8.72 6.06
CA LEU A 17 -9.06 -8.42 5.18
C LEU A 17 -7.72 -8.62 5.89
N LYS A 18 -7.61 -8.23 7.16
CA LYS A 18 -6.39 -8.48 7.94
C LYS A 18 -6.14 -9.97 8.13
N GLU A 19 -7.17 -10.75 8.46
CA GLU A 19 -7.04 -12.21 8.56
C GLU A 19 -6.60 -12.85 7.23
N ALA A 20 -7.13 -12.37 6.09
CA ALA A 20 -6.69 -12.83 4.78
C ALA A 20 -5.22 -12.44 4.51
N ILE A 21 -4.80 -11.23 4.88
CA ILE A 21 -3.40 -10.77 4.75
C ILE A 21 -2.46 -11.58 5.64
N ASP A 22 -2.90 -11.99 6.84
CA ASP A 22 -2.07 -12.78 7.76
C ASP A 22 -1.65 -14.14 7.16
N GLY A 23 -2.40 -14.65 6.17
CA GLY A 23 -2.01 -15.82 5.39
C GLY A 23 -0.74 -15.64 4.54
N ALA A 24 -0.32 -14.39 4.29
CA ALA A 24 0.93 -14.08 3.60
C ALA A 24 2.16 -14.15 4.53
N ASP A 25 1.94 -14.36 5.84
CA ASP A 25 2.99 -14.47 6.86
C ASP A 25 3.97 -13.28 6.82
N GLY A 26 3.43 -12.06 6.66
CA GLY A 26 4.21 -10.84 6.56
C GLY A 26 4.96 -10.64 5.24
N PHE A 27 4.67 -11.44 4.20
CA PHE A 27 5.34 -11.41 2.90
C PHE A 27 6.83 -11.78 2.94
N GLN A 28 7.28 -12.44 4.00
CA GLN A 28 8.68 -12.85 4.16
C GLN A 28 9.05 -14.06 3.30
N ASN A 29 10.33 -14.17 2.98
CA ASN A 29 10.96 -15.26 2.24
C ASN A 29 10.30 -15.55 0.88
N THR A 30 9.73 -14.54 0.21
CA THR A 30 9.00 -14.75 -1.06
C THR A 30 9.91 -15.15 -2.24
N HIS A 31 11.23 -15.11 -2.07
CA HIS A 31 12.17 -15.78 -2.97
C HIS A 31 11.97 -17.32 -3.01
N GLN A 32 11.34 -17.90 -1.97
CA GLN A 32 10.95 -19.30 -1.93
C GLN A 32 9.54 -19.49 -2.50
N MET A 33 9.40 -20.42 -3.45
CA MET A 33 8.15 -20.61 -4.19
C MET A 33 6.92 -20.85 -3.29
N GLN A 34 7.06 -21.61 -2.20
CA GLN A 34 5.97 -21.88 -1.26
C GLN A 34 5.46 -20.60 -0.55
N HIS A 35 6.37 -19.74 -0.13
CA HIS A 35 6.04 -18.47 0.51
C HIS A 35 5.43 -17.49 -0.50
N TYR A 36 5.97 -17.45 -1.73
CA TYR A 36 5.37 -16.68 -2.82
C TYR A 36 3.93 -17.10 -3.13
N GLU A 37 3.68 -18.41 -3.25
CA GLU A 37 2.34 -18.94 -3.51
C GLU A 37 1.36 -18.63 -2.37
N SER A 38 1.83 -18.68 -1.12
CA SER A 38 1.02 -18.32 0.06
C SER A 38 0.68 -16.83 0.08
N ALA A 39 1.64 -15.96 -0.23
CA ALA A 39 1.41 -14.52 -0.36
C ALA A 39 0.46 -14.18 -1.51
N LYS A 40 0.63 -14.83 -2.68
CA LYS A 40 -0.27 -14.69 -3.82
C LYS A 40 -1.69 -15.13 -3.48
N PHE A 41 -1.85 -16.30 -2.86
CA PHE A 41 -3.16 -16.81 -2.45
C PHE A 41 -3.84 -15.87 -1.44
N SER A 42 -3.08 -15.24 -0.55
CA SER A 42 -3.59 -14.26 0.40
C SER A 42 -4.08 -12.99 -0.31
N ILE A 43 -3.35 -12.50 -1.32
CA ILE A 43 -3.82 -11.40 -2.18
C ILE A 43 -5.12 -11.81 -2.89
N ASP A 44 -5.18 -13.01 -3.47
CA ASP A 44 -6.39 -13.51 -4.14
C ASP A 44 -7.61 -13.54 -3.19
N GLN A 45 -7.41 -13.92 -1.92
CA GLN A 45 -8.46 -13.85 -0.89
C GLN A 45 -8.90 -12.42 -0.56
N VAL A 46 -7.95 -11.49 -0.41
CA VAL A 46 -8.23 -10.06 -0.20
C VAL A 46 -9.07 -9.52 -1.36
N MET A 47 -8.72 -9.86 -2.61
CA MET A 47 -9.48 -9.42 -3.79
C MET A 47 -10.91 -9.96 -3.77
N PHE A 48 -11.09 -11.23 -3.42
CA PHE A 48 -12.41 -11.85 -3.30
C PHE A 48 -13.29 -11.20 -2.22
N ILE A 49 -12.70 -10.82 -1.08
CA ILE A 49 -13.43 -10.10 -0.01
C ILE A 49 -13.85 -8.72 -0.53
N LEU A 50 -12.95 -7.97 -1.16
CA LEU A 50 -13.25 -6.65 -1.70
C LEU A 50 -14.33 -6.70 -2.78
N GLU A 51 -14.30 -7.68 -3.67
CA GLU A 51 -15.31 -7.88 -4.71
C GLU A 51 -16.70 -8.11 -4.09
N LYS A 52 -16.79 -8.98 -3.07
CA LYS A 52 -18.05 -9.18 -2.34
C LYS A 52 -18.56 -7.89 -1.69
N VAL A 53 -17.67 -7.14 -1.05
CA VAL A 53 -18.03 -5.88 -0.39
C VAL A 53 -18.52 -4.87 -1.42
N HIS A 54 -17.83 -4.74 -2.55
CA HIS A 54 -18.25 -3.90 -3.67
C HIS A 54 -19.66 -4.24 -4.15
N ILE A 55 -19.92 -5.51 -4.48
CA ILE A 55 -21.22 -6.00 -4.98
C ILE A 55 -22.36 -5.72 -3.99
N ILE A 56 -22.10 -5.87 -2.68
CA ILE A 56 -23.13 -5.67 -1.65
C ILE A 56 -23.34 -4.18 -1.38
N TRP A 57 -22.27 -3.39 -1.25
CA TRP A 57 -22.36 -2.02 -0.76
C TRP A 57 -22.71 -1.00 -1.84
N GLU A 58 -22.22 -1.18 -3.07
CA GLU A 58 -22.47 -0.23 -4.16
C GLU A 58 -23.96 0.03 -4.42
N PRO A 59 -24.85 -0.99 -4.53
CA PRO A 59 -26.28 -0.73 -4.75
C PRO A 59 -27.03 -0.25 -3.50
N LEU A 60 -26.47 -0.42 -2.29
CA LEU A 60 -27.14 -0.13 -1.02
C LEU A 60 -26.82 1.26 -0.47
N LEU A 61 -25.62 1.76 -0.73
CA LEU A 61 -25.12 3.01 -0.16
C LEU A 61 -25.27 4.17 -1.15
N LEU A 62 -25.45 5.38 -0.62
CA LEU A 62 -25.35 6.59 -1.44
C LEU A 62 -23.92 6.69 -2.03
N PRO A 63 -23.74 7.20 -3.27
CA PRO A 63 -22.44 7.16 -3.96
C PRO A 63 -21.26 7.71 -3.15
N LEU A 64 -21.43 8.85 -2.46
CA LEU A 64 -20.38 9.40 -1.60
C LEU A 64 -20.11 8.57 -0.34
N THR A 65 -21.15 7.95 0.21
CA THR A 65 -21.02 7.07 1.38
C THR A 65 -20.31 5.79 0.99
N TYR A 66 -20.71 5.16 -0.12
CA TYR A 66 -20.01 4.03 -0.73
C TYR A 66 -18.54 4.34 -0.95
N LYS A 67 -18.24 5.44 -1.65
CA LYS A 67 -16.87 5.87 -1.93
C LYS A 67 -16.06 6.01 -0.65
N ARG A 68 -16.57 6.75 0.34
CA ARG A 68 -15.86 6.98 1.61
C ARG A 68 -15.61 5.67 2.35
N SER A 69 -16.61 4.79 2.45
CA SER A 69 -16.48 3.50 3.11
C SER A 69 -15.46 2.59 2.41
N MET A 70 -15.49 2.52 1.08
CA MET A 70 -14.50 1.75 0.32
C MET A 70 -13.09 2.33 0.46
N CYS A 71 -12.91 3.64 0.43
CA CYS A 71 -11.61 4.26 0.68
C CYS A 71 -11.06 3.92 2.08
N MET A 72 -11.91 3.90 3.12
CA MET A 72 -11.47 3.49 4.48
C MET A 72 -10.99 2.03 4.51
N VAL A 73 -11.71 1.14 3.84
CA VAL A 73 -11.36 -0.27 3.72
C VAL A 73 -10.03 -0.44 2.98
N LEU A 74 -9.89 0.20 1.81
CA LEU A 74 -8.69 0.16 0.98
C LEU A 74 -7.48 0.76 1.70
N GLU A 75 -7.64 1.90 2.39
CA GLU A 75 -6.57 2.51 3.18
C GLU A 75 -6.08 1.57 4.27
N SER A 76 -6.99 0.90 5.00
CA SER A 76 -6.56 -0.07 6.01
C SER A 76 -5.82 -1.26 5.41
N MET A 77 -6.20 -1.72 4.23
CA MET A 77 -5.56 -2.84 3.54
C MET A 77 -4.17 -2.46 3.02
N PHE A 78 -4.08 -1.39 2.23
CA PHE A 78 -2.82 -0.91 1.67
C PHE A 78 -1.83 -0.51 2.78
N SER A 79 -2.29 0.14 3.84
CA SER A 79 -1.47 0.48 5.00
C SER A 79 -0.87 -0.78 5.66
N ARG A 80 -1.69 -1.82 5.87
CA ARG A 80 -1.22 -3.09 6.45
C ARG A 80 -0.18 -3.77 5.56
N ILE A 81 -0.47 -3.96 4.27
CA ILE A 81 0.43 -4.63 3.32
C ILE A 81 1.76 -3.86 3.19
N THR A 82 1.69 -2.54 3.01
CA THR A 82 2.88 -1.70 2.91
C THR A 82 3.74 -1.79 4.17
N LYS A 83 3.11 -1.77 5.35
CA LYS A 83 3.81 -1.90 6.61
C LYS A 83 4.52 -3.25 6.74
N ASP A 84 3.86 -4.34 6.37
CA ASP A 84 4.42 -5.68 6.50
C ASP A 84 5.65 -5.84 5.60
N MET A 85 5.58 -5.36 4.36
CA MET A 85 6.70 -5.38 3.43
C MET A 85 7.86 -4.48 3.88
N LEU A 86 7.58 -3.33 4.49
CA LEU A 86 8.62 -2.42 5.01
C LEU A 86 9.30 -2.92 6.29
N LEU A 87 8.69 -3.88 7.00
CA LEU A 87 9.26 -4.51 8.20
C LEU A 87 10.13 -5.72 7.89
N LEU A 88 10.33 -6.05 6.61
CA LEU A 88 11.21 -7.14 6.21
C LEU A 88 12.68 -6.72 6.36
N ASP A 89 13.45 -7.57 7.02
CA ASP A 89 14.90 -7.46 7.17
C ASP A 89 15.61 -8.47 6.25
N ASP A 90 16.89 -8.22 5.93
CA ASP A 90 17.77 -9.14 5.20
C ASP A 90 17.17 -9.73 3.91
N MET A 91 16.54 -8.89 3.09
CA MET A 91 15.89 -9.29 1.84
C MET A 91 16.92 -9.70 0.78
N ALA A 92 16.69 -10.86 0.15
CA ALA A 92 17.44 -11.27 -1.03
C ALA A 92 17.03 -10.46 -2.27
N ALA A 93 17.93 -10.33 -3.25
CA ALA A 93 17.61 -9.63 -4.51
C ALA A 93 16.44 -10.30 -5.27
N ASP A 94 16.34 -11.62 -5.24
CA ASP A 94 15.20 -12.32 -5.83
C ASP A 94 13.91 -12.04 -5.07
N GLU A 95 13.98 -11.78 -3.77
CA GLU A 95 12.82 -11.48 -2.94
C GLU A 95 12.21 -10.13 -3.27
N THR A 96 13.03 -9.10 -3.49
CA THR A 96 12.54 -7.77 -3.89
C THR A 96 11.79 -7.83 -5.21
N LEU A 97 12.26 -8.64 -6.18
CA LEU A 97 11.57 -8.88 -7.44
C LEU A 97 10.21 -9.58 -7.24
N GLN A 98 10.12 -10.55 -6.34
CA GLN A 98 8.87 -11.25 -6.08
C GLN A 98 7.86 -10.36 -5.35
N LEU A 99 8.30 -9.58 -4.36
CA LEU A 99 7.46 -8.57 -3.71
C LEU A 99 6.92 -7.54 -4.72
N GLN A 100 7.78 -7.05 -5.61
CA GLN A 100 7.38 -6.11 -6.66
C GLN A 100 6.28 -6.70 -7.55
N ARG A 101 6.42 -7.97 -7.96
CA ARG A 101 5.39 -8.69 -8.75
C ARG A 101 4.07 -8.82 -7.99
N LEU A 102 4.12 -9.11 -6.69
CA LEU A 102 2.90 -9.20 -5.86
C LEU A 102 2.19 -7.85 -5.77
N ILE A 103 2.93 -6.75 -5.61
CA ILE A 103 2.36 -5.40 -5.60
C ILE A 103 1.70 -5.11 -6.95
N HIS A 104 2.40 -5.36 -8.07
CA HIS A 104 1.84 -5.14 -9.40
C HIS A 104 0.58 -5.97 -9.65
N LEU A 105 0.58 -7.25 -9.31
CA LEU A 105 -0.59 -8.13 -9.42
C LEU A 105 -1.80 -7.56 -8.65
N MET A 106 -1.58 -7.11 -7.41
CA MET A 106 -2.64 -6.51 -6.61
C MET A 106 -3.15 -5.20 -7.24
N MET A 107 -2.24 -4.36 -7.75
CA MET A 107 -2.60 -3.09 -8.39
C MET A 107 -3.41 -3.29 -9.68
N GLU A 108 -3.03 -4.28 -10.50
CA GLU A 108 -3.76 -4.67 -11.71
C GLU A 108 -5.18 -5.13 -11.37
N ASN A 109 -5.33 -5.99 -10.36
CA ASN A 109 -6.63 -6.50 -9.91
C ASN A 109 -7.55 -5.39 -9.36
N LEU A 110 -6.97 -4.36 -8.72
CA LEU A 110 -7.72 -3.25 -8.12
C LEU A 110 -8.01 -2.11 -9.09
N SER A 111 -7.44 -2.11 -10.30
CA SER A 111 -7.55 -0.99 -11.24
C SER A 111 -9.00 -0.58 -11.50
N SER A 112 -9.87 -1.54 -11.82
CA SER A 112 -11.28 -1.28 -12.12
C SER A 112 -12.03 -0.65 -10.93
N LEU A 113 -11.76 -1.13 -9.71
CA LEU A 113 -12.35 -0.60 -8.50
C LEU A 113 -11.87 0.83 -8.23
N LEU A 114 -10.56 1.09 -8.34
CA LEU A 114 -9.98 2.42 -8.15
C LEU A 114 -10.50 3.43 -9.19
N ASP A 115 -10.66 3.00 -10.43
CA ASP A 115 -11.23 3.81 -11.51
C ASP A 115 -12.70 4.16 -11.21
N SER A 116 -13.50 3.19 -10.77
CA SER A 116 -14.91 3.42 -10.39
C SER A 116 -15.04 4.49 -9.28
N LEU A 117 -14.18 4.42 -8.25
CA LEU A 117 -14.16 5.37 -7.14
C LEU A 117 -13.70 6.78 -7.58
N THR A 118 -12.83 6.83 -8.59
CA THR A 118 -12.36 8.08 -9.20
C THR A 118 -13.47 8.76 -10.02
N VAL A 119 -14.27 7.99 -10.77
CA VAL A 119 -15.42 8.52 -11.52
C VAL A 119 -16.45 9.15 -10.58
N ILE A 120 -16.80 8.47 -9.48
CA ILE A 120 -17.72 9.01 -8.46
C ILE A 120 -17.21 10.36 -7.93
N ASN A 121 -15.89 10.51 -7.76
CA ASN A 121 -15.27 11.76 -7.35
C ASN A 121 -15.52 12.89 -8.36
N GLN A 122 -15.35 12.63 -9.65
CA GLN A 122 -15.48 13.65 -10.69
C GLN A 122 -16.93 14.09 -10.90
N THR A 123 -17.88 13.15 -10.87
CA THR A 123 -19.30 13.45 -11.04
C THR A 123 -19.84 14.35 -9.92
N TRP A 124 -19.39 14.14 -8.67
CA TRP A 124 -19.87 14.90 -7.51
C TRP A 124 -19.02 16.14 -7.17
N LYS A 125 -17.79 16.25 -7.68
CA LYS A 125 -16.97 17.49 -7.64
C LYS A 125 -17.66 18.70 -8.28
N SER A 126 -18.61 18.46 -9.19
CA SER A 126 -19.39 19.51 -9.85
C SER A 126 -20.50 20.09 -8.96
N GLN A 127 -20.90 19.40 -7.87
CA GLN A 127 -22.07 19.78 -7.08
C GLN A 127 -21.77 20.35 -5.68
N GLU A 128 -20.70 19.94 -4.98
CA GLU A 128 -20.45 20.39 -3.60
C GLU A 128 -18.95 20.46 -3.23
N GLY A 129 -18.38 21.67 -3.19
CA GLY A 129 -17.10 21.99 -2.53
C GLY A 129 -15.83 21.27 -3.03
N PRO A 130 -14.66 21.53 -2.42
CA PRO A 130 -13.41 20.84 -2.78
C PRO A 130 -13.44 19.39 -2.27
N THR A 131 -13.82 18.45 -3.14
CA THR A 131 -13.78 17.01 -2.83
C THR A 131 -12.33 16.51 -2.83
N ARG A 132 -11.92 15.91 -1.71
CA ARG A 132 -10.61 15.24 -1.53
C ARG A 132 -10.29 14.31 -2.69
N SER A 133 -9.04 14.34 -3.13
CA SER A 133 -8.51 13.43 -4.14
C SER A 133 -8.54 11.98 -3.63
N LEU A 134 -8.35 10.99 -4.51
CA LEU A 134 -8.27 9.60 -4.07
C LEU A 134 -6.99 9.38 -3.23
N ASP A 135 -5.90 10.06 -3.59
CA ASP A 135 -4.64 10.02 -2.85
C ASP A 135 -4.77 10.65 -1.45
N ASP A 136 -5.64 11.66 -1.28
CA ASP A 136 -5.94 12.25 0.04
C ASP A 136 -6.74 11.30 0.94
N LEU A 137 -7.53 10.40 0.33
CA LEU A 137 -8.39 9.46 1.04
C LEU A 137 -7.69 8.13 1.30
N ILE A 138 -6.69 7.79 0.48
CA ILE A 138 -5.92 6.54 0.53
C ILE A 138 -4.42 6.87 0.40
N PRO A 139 -3.82 7.60 1.36
CA PRO A 139 -2.40 7.97 1.29
C PRO A 139 -1.48 6.74 1.17
N SER A 140 -1.86 5.61 1.76
CA SER A 140 -1.09 4.36 1.66
C SER A 140 -1.00 3.81 0.23
N LEU A 141 -1.87 4.24 -0.69
CA LEU A 141 -1.80 3.88 -2.10
C LEU A 141 -0.58 4.49 -2.82
N CYS A 142 -0.27 5.78 -2.56
CA CYS A 142 0.95 6.43 -3.07
C CYS A 142 2.17 5.67 -2.56
N LYS A 143 2.17 5.40 -1.25
CA LYS A 143 3.26 4.71 -0.58
C LYS A 143 3.53 3.33 -1.15
N LEU A 144 2.49 2.52 -1.35
CA LEU A 144 2.61 1.18 -1.92
C LEU A 144 3.12 1.20 -3.37
N ARG A 145 2.57 2.09 -4.21
CA ARG A 145 3.07 2.24 -5.60
C ARG A 145 4.54 2.62 -5.60
N LYS A 146 4.93 3.56 -4.73
CA LYS A 146 6.31 3.99 -4.63
C LYS A 146 7.22 2.88 -4.05
N LEU A 147 6.72 2.04 -3.16
CA LEU A 147 7.44 0.85 -2.69
C LEU A 147 7.76 -0.11 -3.85
N ALA A 148 6.83 -0.32 -4.79
CA ALA A 148 7.10 -1.14 -5.98
C ALA A 148 8.25 -0.58 -6.83
N ASP A 149 8.32 0.75 -6.98
CA ASP A 149 9.46 1.39 -7.67
C ASP A 149 10.76 1.20 -6.90
N LEU A 150 10.72 1.37 -5.56
CA LEU A 150 11.90 1.28 -4.70
C LEU A 150 12.55 -0.10 -4.71
N LEU A 151 11.75 -1.18 -4.80
CA LEU A 151 12.24 -2.57 -4.79
C LEU A 151 13.16 -2.92 -5.97
N ASP A 152 13.09 -2.17 -7.08
CA ASP A 152 13.95 -2.31 -8.27
C ASP A 152 14.92 -1.13 -8.44
N MET A 153 14.93 -0.21 -7.49
CA MET A 153 15.70 1.03 -7.59
C MET A 153 17.13 0.85 -7.04
N PRO A 154 18.18 1.34 -7.72
CA PRO A 154 19.53 1.29 -7.17
C PRO A 154 19.67 2.27 -5.98
N LEU A 155 20.52 1.92 -5.01
CA LEU A 155 20.75 2.68 -3.77
C LEU A 155 20.90 4.21 -3.96
N LYS A 156 21.66 4.64 -4.97
CA LYS A 156 21.87 6.07 -5.26
C LYS A 156 20.58 6.78 -5.67
N SER A 157 19.71 6.10 -6.43
CA SER A 157 18.42 6.64 -6.85
C SER A 157 17.43 6.67 -5.69
N VAL A 158 17.44 5.67 -4.80
CA VAL A 158 16.67 5.70 -3.55
C VAL A 158 17.06 6.91 -2.71
N THR A 159 18.36 7.15 -2.56
CA THR A 159 18.90 8.31 -1.84
C THR A 159 18.44 9.63 -2.48
N ALA A 160 18.54 9.75 -3.80
CA ALA A 160 18.12 10.95 -4.51
C ALA A 160 16.60 11.21 -4.40
N ALA A 161 15.77 10.16 -4.39
CA ALA A 161 14.33 10.26 -4.18
C ALA A 161 13.97 10.72 -2.74
N TRP A 162 14.79 10.37 -1.76
CA TRP A 162 14.65 10.95 -0.41
C TRP A 162 15.02 12.42 -0.39
N GLU A 163 16.21 12.77 -0.91
CA GLU A 163 16.73 14.15 -0.92
C GLU A 163 15.85 15.13 -1.70
N SER A 164 15.13 14.66 -2.72
CA SER A 164 14.18 15.47 -3.48
C SER A 164 12.86 15.74 -2.74
N GLY A 165 12.62 15.05 -1.62
CA GLY A 165 11.34 15.06 -0.89
C GLY A 165 10.25 14.18 -1.54
N GLU A 166 10.57 13.43 -2.59
CA GLU A 166 9.61 12.59 -3.29
C GLU A 166 9.06 11.49 -2.36
N LEU A 167 9.93 10.80 -1.62
CA LEU A 167 9.51 9.76 -0.68
C LEU A 167 8.67 10.33 0.48
N VAL A 168 9.03 11.52 0.97
CA VAL A 168 8.24 12.21 2.01
C VAL A 168 6.84 12.54 1.51
N SER A 169 6.70 12.95 0.24
CA SER A 169 5.39 13.27 -0.33
C SER A 169 4.46 12.05 -0.48
N CYS A 170 5.01 10.83 -0.65
CA CYS A 170 4.25 9.58 -0.55
C CYS A 170 4.11 9.03 0.90
N GLY A 171 4.55 9.77 1.92
CA GLY A 171 4.33 9.39 3.32
C GLY A 171 5.33 8.40 3.90
N PHE A 172 6.54 8.30 3.34
CA PHE A 172 7.65 7.59 3.98
C PHE A 172 8.27 8.42 5.10
N THR A 173 8.65 7.73 6.18
CA THR A 173 9.41 8.29 7.29
C THR A 173 10.90 8.00 7.12
N LEU A 174 11.73 8.77 7.84
CA LEU A 174 13.19 8.58 7.82
C LEU A 174 13.57 7.14 8.18
N SER A 175 13.01 6.62 9.29
CA SER A 175 13.31 5.25 9.75
C SER A 175 12.92 4.19 8.73
N GLU A 176 11.74 4.31 8.10
CA GLU A 176 11.31 3.33 7.07
C GLU A 176 12.27 3.30 5.88
N VAL A 177 12.80 4.45 5.45
CA VAL A 177 13.75 4.50 4.32
C VAL A 177 15.11 3.94 4.71
N GLU A 178 15.59 4.24 5.92
CA GLU A 178 16.85 3.69 6.41
C GLU A 178 16.77 2.17 6.57
N ASP A 179 15.70 1.67 7.19
CA ASP A 179 15.49 0.24 7.42
C ASP A 179 15.33 -0.50 6.09
N PHE A 180 14.58 0.06 5.15
CA PHE A 180 14.50 -0.45 3.77
C PHE A 180 15.87 -0.56 3.09
N ILE A 181 16.72 0.47 3.22
CA ILE A 181 18.08 0.44 2.65
C ILE A 181 18.94 -0.63 3.31
N ARG A 182 18.84 -0.78 4.64
CA ARG A 182 19.58 -1.80 5.40
C ARG A 182 19.13 -3.21 5.01
N ALA A 183 17.84 -3.41 4.77
CA ALA A 183 17.27 -4.69 4.41
C ALA A 183 17.68 -5.18 3.02
N ILE A 184 17.83 -4.29 2.03
CA ILE A 184 18.08 -4.69 0.63
C ILE A 184 19.56 -4.61 0.25
N PHE A 185 20.28 -3.58 0.73
CA PHE A 185 21.65 -3.32 0.29
C PHE A 185 22.66 -3.85 1.29
N ALA A 186 23.62 -4.65 0.81
CA ALA A 186 24.72 -5.17 1.63
C ALA A 186 25.58 -4.07 2.27
N ASP A 187 26.22 -4.38 3.41
CA ASP A 187 27.11 -3.43 4.08
C ASP A 187 28.28 -3.04 3.20
N SER A 188 28.33 -1.77 2.84
CA SER A 188 29.35 -1.21 1.96
C SER A 188 29.62 0.26 2.32
N PRO A 189 30.81 0.79 1.95
CA PRO A 189 31.10 2.22 2.13
C PRO A 189 30.04 3.11 1.47
N LEU A 190 29.55 2.71 0.29
CA LEU A 190 28.50 3.42 -0.43
C LEU A 190 27.18 3.46 0.37
N ARG A 191 26.78 2.33 0.98
CA ARG A 191 25.58 2.28 1.83
C ARG A 191 25.69 3.24 3.02
N LYS A 192 26.85 3.27 3.69
CA LYS A 192 27.10 4.16 4.84
C LYS A 192 27.04 5.63 4.43
N GLU A 193 27.62 5.98 3.28
CA GLU A 193 27.55 7.33 2.72
C GLU A 193 26.10 7.74 2.41
N CYS A 194 25.33 6.87 1.74
CA CYS A 194 23.93 7.13 1.41
C CYS A 194 23.04 7.29 2.64
N LEU A 195 23.20 6.43 3.65
CA LEU A 195 22.45 6.55 4.92
C LEU A 195 22.77 7.89 5.62
N TRP A 196 24.05 8.27 5.68
CA TRP A 196 24.45 9.55 6.26
C TRP A 196 23.84 10.76 5.53
N ARG A 197 23.74 10.70 4.20
CA ARG A 197 23.08 11.74 3.39
C ARG A 197 21.59 11.84 3.69
N ILE A 198 20.91 10.71 3.85
CA ILE A 198 19.49 10.63 4.17
C ILE A 198 19.19 11.24 5.54
N GLU A 199 20.00 10.89 6.55
CA GLU A 199 19.96 11.48 7.89
C GLU A 199 20.20 12.99 7.86
N SER A 200 21.19 13.44 7.07
CA SER A 200 21.56 14.86 6.96
C SER A 200 20.54 15.71 6.21
N SER A 201 19.72 15.09 5.36
CA SER A 201 18.69 15.76 4.56
C SER A 201 17.34 15.82 5.28
N SER A 202 17.32 15.56 6.59
CA SER A 202 16.09 15.49 7.38
C SER A 202 15.26 16.77 7.22
N PHE A 203 14.03 16.63 6.73
CA PHE A 203 13.08 17.73 6.53
C PHE A 203 12.40 18.20 7.84
N TYR A 204 13.12 18.11 8.97
CA TYR A 204 12.65 18.43 10.32
C TYR A 204 13.52 19.50 10.99
#